data_AF-A0A2D8FNI3-F1
#
_entry.id   AF-A0A2D8FNI3-F1
#
_cell.length_a   1.000
_cell.length_b   1.000
_cell.length_c   1.000
_cell.angle_alpha   90.00
_cell.angle_beta   90.00
_cell.angle_gamma   90.00
#
_symmetry.space_group_name_H-M   'P 1'
#
loop_
_entity.id
_entity.type
_entity.pdbx_description
1 polymer ?
#
loop_
_entity_poly.entity_id
_entity_poly.type
_entity_poly.pdbx_seq_one_letter_code
_entity_poly.pdbx_strand_id
1 'polypeptide(L)'
;LAFKLVYQWVTPYHEHTLIRQGNTAAAIALGGALIGYVLPLASALSHTVSLMEFAAWALLAGVIQIVVFVTISRLAFRNLVARIEAGEIAAAVYLASISICVGLLNAACMTS
;
A
#
# COMPACT_ATOMS: atom_id res chain seq x y z
N LEU A 1 9.91 -11.66 2.79
CA LEU A 1 10.60 -11.62 1.48
C LEU A 1 9.67 -11.89 0.30
N ALA A 2 8.88 -12.99 0.31
CA ALA A 2 7.95 -13.33 -0.76
C ALA A 2 6.90 -12.23 -1.04
N PHE A 3 6.32 -11.62 -0.01
CA PHE A 3 5.39 -10.51 -0.18
C PHE A 3 6.04 -9.28 -0.86
N LYS A 4 7.28 -8.94 -0.49
CA LYS A 4 8.03 -7.83 -1.10
C LYS A 4 8.26 -8.05 -2.60
N LEU A 5 8.48 -9.30 -3.01
CA LEU A 5 8.67 -9.70 -4.40
C LEU A 5 7.36 -9.65 -5.21
N VAL A 6 6.24 -10.13 -4.64
CA VAL A 6 4.92 -10.05 -5.30
C VAL A 6 4.44 -8.61 -5.39
N TYR A 7 4.65 -7.82 -4.34
CA TYR A 7 4.30 -6.40 -4.34
C TYR A 7 5.10 -5.63 -5.40
N GLN A 8 6.44 -5.84 -5.49
CA GLN A 8 7.28 -5.26 -6.54
C GLN A 8 6.92 -5.69 -7.97
N TRP A 9 6.28 -6.86 -8.13
CA TRP A 9 5.85 -7.36 -9.44
C TRP A 9 4.47 -6.81 -9.85
N VAL A 10 3.63 -6.47 -8.88
CA VAL A 10 2.27 -5.96 -9.09
C VAL A 10 2.22 -4.44 -9.14
N THR A 11 3.09 -3.72 -8.42
CA THR A 11 3.20 -2.26 -8.57
C THR A 11 4.14 -1.91 -9.74
N PRO A 12 3.64 -1.30 -10.83
CA PRO A 12 4.44 -0.92 -11.99
C PRO A 12 5.14 0.41 -11.71
N TYR A 13 5.95 0.47 -10.65
CA TYR A 13 6.55 1.71 -10.18
C TYR A 13 8.03 1.54 -9.90
N HIS A 14 8.85 2.41 -10.49
CA HIS A 14 10.27 2.50 -10.18
C HIS A 14 10.51 3.29 -8.86
N GLU A 15 9.67 3.09 -7.83
CA GLU A 15 9.82 3.72 -6.51
C GLU A 15 11.20 3.41 -5.93
N HIS A 16 11.73 2.21 -6.16
CA HIS A 16 13.08 1.84 -5.74
C HIS A 16 14.17 2.71 -6.38
N THR A 17 13.97 3.17 -7.62
CA THR A 17 14.89 4.07 -8.32
C THR A 17 14.77 5.50 -7.79
N LEU A 18 13.54 5.99 -7.58
CA LEU A 18 13.27 7.31 -6.99
C LEU A 18 13.78 7.44 -5.55
N ILE A 19 13.58 6.41 -4.73
CA ILE A 19 14.11 6.36 -3.36
C ILE A 19 15.64 6.34 -3.37
N ARG A 20 16.26 5.58 -4.30
CA ARG A 20 17.71 5.60 -4.49
C ARG A 20 18.25 6.94 -4.97
N GLN A 21 17.44 7.74 -5.66
CA GLN A 21 17.75 9.11 -6.06
C GLN A 21 17.52 10.14 -4.95
N GLY A 22 17.11 9.72 -3.75
CA GLY A 22 16.90 10.61 -2.60
C GLY A 22 15.51 11.24 -2.53
N ASN A 23 14.53 10.74 -3.30
CA ASN A 23 13.17 11.27 -3.24
C ASN A 23 12.44 10.77 -1.98
N THR A 24 12.36 11.64 -0.98
CA THR A 24 11.67 11.39 0.29
C THR A 24 10.17 11.18 0.12
N ALA A 25 9.53 11.86 -0.83
CA ALA A 25 8.10 11.69 -1.10
C ALA A 25 7.79 10.26 -1.58
N ALA A 26 8.61 9.72 -2.49
CA ALA A 26 8.49 8.33 -2.92
C ALA A 26 8.66 7.35 -1.75
N ALA A 27 9.59 7.62 -0.82
CA ALA A 27 9.79 6.79 0.36
C ALA A 27 8.58 6.81 1.31
N ILE A 28 7.98 7.98 1.55
CA ILE A 28 6.79 8.14 2.41
C ILE A 28 5.59 7.43 1.79
N ALA A 29 5.34 7.63 0.49
CA ALA A 29 4.24 7.01 -0.21
C ALA A 29 4.32 5.47 -0.15
N LEU A 30 5.49 4.91 -0.49
CA LEU A 30 5.72 3.47 -0.42
C LEU A 30 5.64 2.95 1.03
N GLY A 31 6.23 3.67 1.99
CA GLY A 31 6.18 3.31 3.40
C GLY A 31 4.74 3.21 3.93
N GLY A 32 3.92 4.22 3.65
CA GLY A 32 2.50 4.21 4.03
C GLY A 32 1.69 3.13 3.32
N ALA A 33 1.98 2.86 2.04
CA ALA A 33 1.40 1.75 1.29
C ALA A 33 1.66 0.39 1.97
N LEU A 34 2.92 0.15 2.35
CA LEU A 34 3.34 -1.07 3.01
C LEU A 34 2.71 -1.21 4.41
N ILE A 35 2.69 -0.14 5.21
CA ILE A 35 2.07 -0.18 6.54
C ILE A 35 0.58 -0.50 6.41
N GLY A 36 -0.14 0.20 5.53
CA GLY A 36 -1.56 -0.05 5.29
C GLY A 36 -1.84 -1.50 4.89
N TYR A 37 -1.01 -2.07 4.03
CA TYR A 37 -1.17 -3.46 3.61
C TYR A 37 -0.86 -4.51 4.71
N VAL A 38 0.12 -4.24 5.58
CA VAL A 38 0.53 -5.20 6.62
C VAL A 38 -0.51 -5.32 7.74
N LEU A 39 -1.31 -4.28 8.00
CA LEU A 39 -2.35 -4.29 9.04
C LEU A 39 -3.39 -5.42 8.86
N PRO A 40 -4.09 -5.54 7.71
CA PRO A 40 -5.06 -6.62 7.52
C PRO A 40 -4.38 -7.99 7.47
N LEU A 41 -3.13 -8.08 6.97
CA LEU A 41 -2.36 -9.32 7.03
C LEU A 41 -2.06 -9.79 8.46
N ALA A 42 -1.71 -8.86 9.36
CA ALA A 42 -1.44 -9.18 10.76
C ALA A 42 -2.72 -9.68 11.46
N SER A 43 -3.86 -9.07 11.14
CA SER A 43 -5.17 -9.56 11.57
C SER A 43 -5.45 -10.96 11.00
N ALA A 44 -5.24 -11.17 9.70
CA ALA A 44 -5.39 -12.47 9.04
C ALA A 44 -4.56 -13.57 9.71
N LEU A 45 -3.28 -13.32 9.98
CA LEU A 45 -2.39 -14.30 10.65
C LEU A 45 -2.93 -14.76 12.00
N SER A 46 -3.62 -13.89 12.73
CA SER A 46 -4.16 -14.20 14.05
C SER A 46 -5.41 -15.09 13.97
N HIS A 47 -6.06 -15.15 12.80
CA HIS A 47 -7.33 -15.85 12.59
C HIS A 47 -7.23 -17.04 11.61
N THR A 48 -6.19 -17.13 10.78
CA THR A 48 -6.08 -18.19 9.76
C THR A 48 -5.42 -19.45 10.30
N VAL A 49 -6.10 -20.59 10.10
CA VAL A 49 -5.62 -21.93 10.50
C VAL A 49 -4.77 -22.56 9.39
N SER A 50 -4.93 -22.10 8.14
CA SER A 50 -4.22 -22.62 6.96
C SER A 50 -3.48 -21.55 6.15
N LEU A 51 -2.37 -21.96 5.50
CA LEU A 51 -1.57 -21.09 4.62
C LEU A 51 -2.36 -20.56 3.42
N MET A 52 -3.36 -21.33 2.96
CA MET A 52 -4.18 -20.99 1.80
C MET A 52 -5.18 -19.86 2.12
N GLU A 53 -5.80 -19.88 3.30
CA GLU A 53 -6.65 -18.77 3.77
C GLU A 53 -5.84 -17.50 3.96
N PHE A 54 -4.65 -17.61 4.53
CA PHE A 54 -3.73 -16.48 4.66
C PHE A 54 -3.36 -15.88 3.30
N ALA A 55 -3.09 -16.72 2.29
CA ALA A 55 -2.82 -16.27 0.93
C ALA A 55 -4.03 -15.56 0.29
N ALA A 56 -5.26 -16.01 0.54
CA ALA A 56 -6.46 -15.34 0.06
C ALA A 56 -6.63 -13.94 0.68
N TRP A 57 -6.39 -13.80 1.98
CA TRP A 57 -6.42 -12.50 2.66
C TRP A 57 -5.31 -11.56 2.18
N ALA A 58 -4.11 -12.08 1.95
CA ALA A 58 -3.02 -11.33 1.35
C ALA A 58 -3.39 -10.76 -0.02
N LEU A 59 -4.01 -11.60 -0.86
CA LEU A 59 -4.48 -11.19 -2.17
C LEU A 59 -5.58 -10.12 -2.06
N LEU A 60 -6.56 -10.30 -1.17
CA LEU A 60 -7.64 -9.34 -0.97
C LEU A 60 -7.13 -7.97 -0.48
N ALA A 61 -6.25 -7.97 0.54
CA ALA A 61 -5.61 -6.76 1.02
C ALA A 61 -4.84 -6.05 -0.09
N GLY A 62 -4.16 -6.80 -0.96
CA GLY A 62 -3.39 -6.26 -2.08
C GLY A 62 -4.28 -5.60 -3.11
N VAL A 63 -5.38 -6.26 -3.47
CA VAL A 63 -6.40 -5.71 -4.38
C VAL A 63 -6.97 -4.41 -3.82
N ILE A 64 -7.34 -4.38 -2.53
CA ILE A 64 -7.87 -3.17 -1.88
C ILE A 64 -6.84 -2.04 -1.94
N GLN A 65 -5.57 -2.31 -1.67
CA GLN A 65 -4.52 -1.29 -1.72
C GLN A 65 -4.35 -0.68 -3.13
N ILE A 66 -4.42 -1.51 -4.16
CA ILE A 66 -4.36 -1.08 -5.56
C ILE A 66 -5.59 -0.23 -5.90
N VAL A 67 -6.79 -0.67 -5.50
CA VAL A 67 -8.03 0.08 -5.72
C VAL A 67 -7.96 1.45 -5.05
N VAL A 68 -7.49 1.53 -3.80
CA VAL A 68 -7.27 2.80 -3.10
C VAL A 68 -6.31 3.69 -3.87
N PHE A 69 -5.14 3.18 -4.25
CA PHE A 69 -4.15 3.93 -5.00
C PHE A 69 -4.73 4.49 -6.31
N VAL A 70 -5.41 3.66 -7.10
CA VAL A 70 -6.03 4.07 -8.37
C VAL A 70 -7.12 5.10 -8.13
N THR A 71 -7.95 4.91 -7.11
CA THR A 71 -9.03 5.84 -6.73
C THR A 71 -8.45 7.20 -6.37
N ILE A 72 -7.44 7.24 -5.49
CA ILE A 72 -6.80 8.50 -5.09
C ILE A 72 -6.07 9.15 -6.27
N SER A 73 -5.32 8.38 -7.05
CA SER A 73 -4.56 8.89 -8.19
C SER A 73 -5.44 9.39 -9.34
N ARG A 74 -6.67 8.89 -9.49
CA ARG A 74 -7.58 9.29 -10.58
C ARG A 74 -8.65 10.28 -10.18
N LEU A 75 -9.19 10.18 -8.96
CA LEU A 75 -10.37 10.95 -8.54
C LEU A 75 -10.03 12.08 -7.56
N ALA A 76 -9.15 11.85 -6.59
CA ALA A 76 -8.85 12.83 -5.55
C ALA A 76 -7.68 13.76 -5.92
N PHE A 77 -6.61 13.19 -6.46
CA PHE A 77 -5.39 13.91 -6.84
C PHE A 77 -4.92 13.47 -8.22
N ARG A 78 -5.42 14.16 -9.25
CA ARG A 78 -4.96 13.97 -10.63
C ARG A 78 -3.44 14.25 -10.69
N ASN A 79 -2.69 13.43 -11.42
CA ASN A 79 -1.22 13.50 -11.46
C ASN A 79 -0.47 13.21 -10.15
N LEU A 80 -1.09 12.52 -9.17
CA LEU A 80 -0.43 12.10 -7.93
C LEU A 80 0.96 11.48 -8.17
N VAL A 81 1.06 10.66 -9.21
CA VAL A 81 2.30 10.02 -9.66
C VAL A 81 3.41 11.04 -9.94
N ALA A 82 3.13 11.97 -10.84
CA ALA A 82 4.09 13.01 -11.22
C ALA A 82 4.46 13.92 -10.03
N ARG A 83 3.53 14.16 -9.10
CA ARG A 83 3.80 14.95 -7.89
C ARG A 83 4.74 14.23 -6.94
N ILE A 84 4.54 12.92 -6.73
CA ILE A 84 5.47 12.10 -5.95
C ILE A 84 6.83 12.07 -6.62
N GLU A 85 6.90 11.90 -7.95
CA GLU A 85 8.15 11.95 -8.72
C GLU A 85 8.87 13.31 -8.60
N ALA A 86 8.12 14.41 -8.56
CA ALA A 86 8.64 15.75 -8.30
C ALA A 86 9.07 16.00 -6.84
N GLY A 87 8.90 15.02 -5.94
CA GLY A 87 9.32 15.11 -4.55
C GLY A 87 8.31 15.82 -3.64
N GLU A 88 7.04 15.94 -4.06
CA GLU A 88 6.02 16.59 -3.24
C GLU A 88 5.61 15.73 -2.03
N ILE A 89 6.17 16.07 -0.87
CA ILE A 89 5.92 15.35 0.40
C ILE A 89 4.44 15.39 0.79
N ALA A 90 3.74 16.50 0.58
CA ALA A 90 2.32 16.62 0.94
C ALA A 90 1.44 15.58 0.22
N ALA A 91 1.70 15.37 -1.08
CA ALA A 91 1.00 14.36 -1.87
C ALA A 91 1.30 12.93 -1.36
N ALA A 92 2.57 12.67 -1.02
CA ALA A 92 2.99 11.39 -0.48
C ALA A 92 2.39 11.08 0.90
N VAL A 93 2.40 12.06 1.82
CA VAL A 93 1.80 11.91 3.16
C VAL A 93 0.30 11.66 3.05
N TYR A 94 -0.41 12.39 2.19
CA TYR A 94 -1.84 12.18 1.99
C TYR A 94 -2.15 10.76 1.50
N LEU A 95 -1.42 10.29 0.49
CA LEU A 95 -1.56 8.91 0.00
C LEU A 95 -1.24 7.89 1.09
N ALA A 96 -0.15 8.10 1.84
CA ALA A 96 0.27 7.24 2.93
C ALA A 96 -0.80 7.13 4.03
N SER A 97 -1.38 8.27 4.46
CA SER A 97 -2.43 8.31 5.47
C SER A 97 -3.67 7.54 5.05
N ILE A 98 -4.17 7.74 3.81
CA ILE A 98 -5.35 7.03 3.32
C ILE A 98 -5.09 5.53 3.25
N SER A 99 -3.93 5.14 2.73
CA SER A 99 -3.48 3.76 2.68
C SER A 99 -3.53 3.08 4.05
N ILE A 100 -3.01 3.75 5.08
CA ILE A 100 -3.00 3.25 6.46
C ILE A 100 -4.42 3.15 7.01
N CYS A 101 -5.26 4.17 6.82
CA CYS A 101 -6.66 4.15 7.27
C CYS A 101 -7.44 2.98 6.66
N VAL A 102 -7.33 2.76 5.35
CA VAL A 102 -8.04 1.66 4.68
C VAL A 102 -7.51 0.31 5.15
N GLY A 103 -6.19 0.18 5.30
CA GLY A 103 -5.57 -1.00 5.88
C GLY A 103 -6.11 -1.34 7.26
N LEU A 104 -6.18 -0.34 8.14
CA LEU A 104 -6.71 -0.48 9.50
C LEU A 104 -8.19 -0.88 9.49
N LEU A 105 -9.01 -0.25 8.65
CA LEU A 105 -10.43 -0.60 8.52
C LEU A 105 -10.60 -2.05 8.06
N ASN A 106 -9.82 -2.47 7.06
CA ASN A 106 -9.84 -3.85 6.57
C ASN A 106 -9.43 -4.83 7.69
N ALA A 107 -8.38 -4.50 8.45
CA ALA A 107 -7.94 -5.31 9.59
C ALA A 107 -9.01 -5.45 10.67
N ALA A 108 -9.71 -4.37 11.01
CA ALA A 108 -10.76 -4.35 12.02
C ALA A 108 -11.98 -5.19 11.61
N CYS A 109 -12.35 -5.16 10.33
CA CYS A 109 -13.44 -5.99 9.79
C CYS A 109 -13.16 -7.50 9.90
N MET A 110 -11.90 -7.91 10.03
CA MET A 110 -11.53 -9.33 10.15
C MET A 110 -11.55 -9.85 11.59
N THR A 111 -11.47 -8.94 12.58
CA THR A 111 -11.42 -9.28 14.01
C THR A 111 -12.81 -9.33 14.66
N SER A 112 -13.88 -9.00 13.91
CA SER A 112 -15.27 -8.98 14.40
C SER A 112 -16.04 -10.26 14.07
#